data_AF-X1A891-F1
#
_entry.id   AF-X1A891-F1
#
_cell.length_a   1.000
_cell.length_b   1.000
_cell.length_c   1.000
_cell.angle_alpha   90.00
_cell.angle_beta   90.00
_cell.angle_gamma   90.00
#
_symmetry.space_group_name_H-M   'P 1'
#
loop_
_entity.id
_entity.type
_entity.pdbx_description
1 polymer ?
#
loop_
_entity_poly.entity_id
_entity_poly.type
_entity_poly.pdbx_seq_one_letter_code
_entity_poly.pdbx_strand_id
1 'polypeptide(L)'
;IDAIRTRSMLVNGTPTGYSPFEGTWSTGAGLPGELLLSLPMDTTWSYEQSNTDLGTAWRAPGYDDSSWPTGRALLYVEGSSLPGPKNTLLTISATTYYFRTHFWFDGDPNEVAELQIYTILDDGAVIYLNGHNDNDALHIGIDTGPLSHTDYADRTVGNATREGPFTIPTAHLVHGDNVIAVEVHQTNAVSTDIVWGMELRAYGPATGGDVALQPGINRIIVQTFDEPGGTGNELESKYIDIWYDDGNDVPISGTLATNTILDAASGPWHVTGDIIVPTGITLTIQPGTTLFFEPGTGITVQTGGRLVAEGTQYQRIRLTRVPSSTSPWDGVKFDHTLQDNRLCYIDHEFGDGQDSRSTDVRYSRVLIDNMTWGGTNTMVLNIDHPSVICRNSVFPSITGTEPLHGVGLTGDEYLIFEGCVFGTASGYNDIIDFRDAQRPGPIVQFYNNTFLGGGDDGVDIDSADAHIEGNVFMNFHGGGGGGTANAIATGVEGGEPTEVCVV
;
A
#
# COMPACT_ATOMS: atom_id res chain seq x y z
N ILE A 1 -12.69 -1.50 -1.25
CA ILE A 1 -11.96 -1.38 -2.53
C ILE A 1 -12.98 -1.12 -3.60
N ASP A 2 -12.90 0.05 -4.24
CA ASP A 2 -13.70 0.38 -5.41
C ASP A 2 -13.16 -0.40 -6.62
N ALA A 3 -13.67 -1.62 -6.83
CA ALA A 3 -13.21 -2.53 -7.87
C ALA A 3 -13.40 -1.97 -9.29
N ILE A 4 -14.24 -0.94 -9.47
CA ILE A 4 -14.51 -0.34 -10.78
C ILE A 4 -13.41 0.65 -11.15
N ARG A 5 -12.97 1.46 -10.17
CA ARG A 5 -11.94 2.50 -10.37
C ARG A 5 -10.51 2.03 -10.12
N THR A 6 -10.32 0.97 -9.33
CA THR A 6 -8.96 0.49 -9.04
C THR A 6 -8.26 0.03 -10.32
N ARG A 7 -7.07 0.58 -10.57
CA ARG A 7 -6.18 0.21 -11.68
C ARG A 7 -4.86 -0.37 -11.21
N SER A 8 -4.40 -0.03 -10.02
CA SER A 8 -3.23 -0.65 -9.41
C SER A 8 -3.35 -0.71 -7.88
N MET A 9 -2.53 -1.56 -7.28
CA MET A 9 -2.43 -1.70 -5.83
C MET A 9 -0.96 -1.84 -5.42
N LEU A 10 -0.59 -1.18 -4.32
CA LEU A 10 0.71 -1.31 -3.66
C LEU A 10 0.55 -1.99 -2.29
N VAL A 11 1.51 -2.84 -1.93
CA VAL A 11 1.66 -3.40 -0.57
C VAL A 11 3.01 -2.95 -0.04
N ASN A 12 3.02 -2.08 0.98
CA ASN A 12 4.23 -1.41 1.48
C ASN A 12 5.07 -0.75 0.37
N GLY A 13 4.40 -0.08 -0.57
CA GLY A 13 5.03 0.52 -1.74
C GLY A 13 5.45 -0.47 -2.83
N THR A 14 5.28 -1.78 -2.63
CA THR A 14 5.58 -2.81 -3.63
C THR A 14 4.38 -3.02 -4.55
N PRO A 15 4.53 -2.90 -5.88
CA PRO A 15 3.44 -3.14 -6.80
C PRO A 15 2.96 -4.59 -6.79
N THR A 16 1.69 -4.79 -7.10
CA THR A 16 1.03 -6.09 -7.10
C THR A 16 0.54 -6.48 -8.50
N GLY A 17 0.46 -7.79 -8.76
CA GLY A 17 -0.14 -8.36 -9.97
C GLY A 17 -1.63 -8.66 -9.76
N TYR A 18 -2.45 -8.44 -10.80
CA TYR A 18 -3.89 -8.71 -10.79
C TYR A 18 -4.24 -9.96 -11.61
N SER A 19 -4.97 -10.88 -10.98
CA SER A 19 -5.61 -12.03 -11.64
C SER A 19 -7.07 -11.71 -11.93
N PRO A 20 -7.47 -11.42 -13.18
CA PRO A 20 -8.84 -11.06 -13.52
C PRO A 20 -9.81 -12.24 -13.39
N PHE A 21 -9.32 -13.47 -13.51
CA PHE A 21 -10.15 -14.68 -13.39
C PHE A 21 -10.49 -14.99 -11.94
N GLU A 22 -9.52 -14.82 -11.04
CA GLU A 22 -9.72 -15.05 -9.61
C GLU A 22 -10.26 -13.80 -8.90
N GLY A 23 -10.16 -12.63 -9.52
CA GLY A 23 -10.49 -11.34 -8.91
C GLY A 23 -9.54 -10.97 -7.77
N THR A 24 -8.30 -11.46 -7.80
CA THR A 24 -7.31 -11.34 -6.72
C THR A 24 -6.14 -10.46 -7.13
N TRP A 25 -5.64 -9.68 -6.17
CA TRP A 25 -4.36 -9.00 -6.28
C TRP A 25 -3.32 -9.75 -5.44
N SER A 26 -2.10 -9.85 -5.93
CA SER A 26 -1.05 -10.64 -5.30
C SER A 26 0.33 -9.98 -5.41
N THR A 27 1.16 -10.19 -4.40
CA THR A 27 2.58 -9.79 -4.37
C THR A 27 3.43 -11.01 -4.06
N GLY A 28 4.66 -11.03 -4.56
CA GLY A 28 5.63 -12.09 -4.30
C GLY A 28 6.43 -12.51 -5.54
N ALA A 29 7.55 -13.19 -5.31
CA ALA A 29 8.42 -13.65 -6.39
C ALA A 29 7.69 -14.61 -7.36
N GLY A 30 7.86 -14.38 -8.67
CA GLY A 30 7.35 -15.27 -9.73
C GLY A 30 5.90 -15.01 -10.16
N LEU A 31 5.27 -13.94 -9.70
CA LEU A 31 3.99 -13.50 -10.26
C LEU A 31 4.23 -12.81 -11.62
N PRO A 32 3.35 -13.03 -12.61
CA PRO A 32 3.35 -12.20 -13.82
C PRO A 32 3.13 -10.74 -13.42
N GLY A 33 3.69 -9.80 -14.19
CA GLY A 33 3.57 -8.37 -13.94
C GLY A 33 2.13 -7.86 -14.03
N GLU A 34 1.98 -6.54 -14.12
CA GLU A 34 0.66 -5.93 -14.34
C GLU A 34 0.01 -6.49 -15.62
N LEU A 35 -1.29 -6.82 -15.58
CA LEU A 35 -2.05 -7.25 -16.76
C LEU A 35 -2.37 -6.03 -17.63
N LEU A 36 -1.69 -5.89 -18.76
CA LEU A 36 -1.81 -4.77 -19.68
C LEU A 36 -2.93 -4.98 -20.73
N LEU A 37 -3.25 -6.24 -21.05
CA LEU A 37 -4.29 -6.60 -22.01
C LEU A 37 -4.81 -8.00 -21.69
N SER A 38 -6.12 -8.22 -21.89
CA SER A 38 -6.72 -9.55 -21.92
C SER A 38 -7.68 -9.68 -23.10
N LEU A 39 -7.46 -10.70 -23.93
CA LEU A 39 -8.38 -11.17 -24.96
C LEU A 39 -9.09 -12.42 -24.41
N PRO A 40 -10.41 -12.37 -24.09
CA PRO A 40 -11.10 -13.47 -23.44
C PRO A 40 -11.24 -14.75 -24.28
N MET A 41 -11.41 -15.90 -23.61
CA MET A 41 -11.57 -17.23 -24.24
C MET A 41 -12.77 -17.31 -25.22
N ASP A 42 -13.80 -16.49 -25.04
CA ASP A 42 -15.01 -16.45 -25.85
C ASP A 42 -15.01 -15.34 -26.93
N THR A 43 -13.81 -14.86 -27.27
CA THR A 43 -13.55 -13.91 -28.36
C THR A 43 -14.16 -14.40 -29.68
N THR A 44 -14.58 -13.46 -30.52
CA THR A 44 -15.11 -13.74 -31.86
C THR A 44 -13.97 -13.94 -32.85
N TRP A 45 -14.05 -15.01 -33.63
CA TRP A 45 -13.09 -15.38 -34.66
C TRP A 45 -13.75 -15.41 -36.03
N SER A 46 -13.07 -14.88 -37.04
CA SER A 46 -13.27 -15.26 -38.44
C SER A 46 -12.68 -16.65 -38.64
N TYR A 47 -13.36 -17.55 -39.34
CA TYR A 47 -12.89 -18.92 -39.54
C TYR A 47 -13.07 -19.44 -40.96
N GLU A 48 -12.14 -20.28 -41.42
CA GLU A 48 -12.15 -20.93 -42.73
C GLU A 48 -11.93 -22.44 -42.56
N GLN A 49 -12.84 -23.23 -43.12
CA GLN A 49 -12.97 -24.67 -42.89
C GLN A 49 -13.14 -25.48 -44.18
N SER A 50 -12.87 -24.88 -45.34
CA SER A 50 -12.95 -25.54 -46.65
C SER A 50 -11.80 -26.51 -46.95
N ASN A 51 -10.79 -26.57 -46.07
CA ASN A 51 -9.54 -27.31 -46.30
C ASN A 51 -8.74 -26.79 -47.51
N THR A 52 -8.88 -25.51 -47.85
CA THR A 52 -8.12 -24.87 -48.93
C THR A 52 -6.73 -24.48 -48.44
N ASP A 53 -5.69 -24.72 -49.24
CA ASP A 53 -4.35 -24.19 -48.97
C ASP A 53 -4.36 -22.66 -49.13
N LEU A 54 -4.25 -21.95 -48.01
CA LEU A 54 -4.19 -20.49 -47.96
C LEU A 54 -2.77 -19.93 -48.07
N GLY A 55 -1.75 -20.79 -48.16
CA GLY A 55 -0.35 -20.41 -48.09
C GLY A 55 -0.04 -19.66 -46.78
N THR A 56 0.78 -18.61 -46.87
CA THR A 56 1.21 -17.82 -45.70
C THR A 56 0.59 -16.42 -45.64
N ALA A 57 -0.02 -15.94 -46.72
CA ALA A 57 -0.53 -14.57 -46.82
C ALA A 57 -1.66 -14.29 -45.82
N TRP A 58 -2.46 -15.32 -45.48
CA TRP A 58 -3.57 -15.23 -44.54
C TRP A 58 -3.14 -14.95 -43.10
N ARG A 59 -1.85 -14.96 -42.77
CA ARG A 59 -1.37 -14.68 -41.41
C ARG A 59 -1.18 -13.17 -41.17
N ALA A 60 -1.04 -12.39 -42.25
CA ALA A 60 -0.71 -10.97 -42.17
C ALA A 60 -1.89 -10.11 -41.65
N PRO A 61 -1.62 -8.96 -40.99
CA PRO A 61 -2.66 -8.02 -40.55
C PRO A 61 -3.54 -7.52 -41.71
N GLY A 62 -2.94 -7.29 -42.89
CA GLY A 62 -3.65 -6.76 -44.05
C GLY A 62 -4.41 -7.79 -44.90
N TYR A 63 -4.54 -9.04 -44.48
CA TYR A 63 -5.30 -10.05 -45.22
C TYR A 63 -6.80 -9.78 -45.10
N ASP A 64 -7.51 -9.82 -46.23
CA ASP A 64 -8.97 -9.63 -46.27
C ASP A 64 -9.68 -10.97 -45.99
N ASP A 65 -10.13 -11.15 -44.76
CA ASP A 65 -10.95 -12.28 -44.32
C ASP A 65 -12.45 -11.94 -44.25
N SER A 66 -12.90 -10.84 -44.88
CA SER A 66 -14.30 -10.40 -44.79
C SER A 66 -15.31 -11.41 -45.38
N SER A 67 -14.85 -12.34 -46.21
CA SER A 67 -15.67 -13.44 -46.74
C SER A 67 -15.75 -14.64 -45.80
N TRP A 68 -14.95 -14.69 -44.74
CA TRP A 68 -14.96 -15.78 -43.77
C TRP A 68 -16.18 -15.63 -42.85
N PRO A 69 -16.88 -16.73 -42.52
CA PRO A 69 -17.87 -16.68 -41.46
C PRO A 69 -17.21 -16.32 -40.12
N THR A 70 -17.98 -15.71 -39.23
CA THR A 70 -17.53 -15.33 -37.87
C THR A 70 -18.33 -16.05 -36.80
N GLY A 71 -17.71 -16.28 -35.64
CA GLY A 71 -18.36 -16.92 -34.51
C GLY A 71 -17.58 -16.77 -33.21
N ARG A 72 -18.28 -16.77 -32.08
CA ARG A 72 -17.63 -16.76 -30.76
C ARG A 72 -17.02 -18.13 -30.47
N ALA A 73 -15.79 -18.14 -29.95
CA ALA A 73 -15.21 -19.34 -29.37
C ALA A 73 -16.02 -19.78 -28.13
N LEU A 74 -16.14 -21.07 -27.79
CA LEU A 74 -15.49 -22.21 -28.43
C LEU A 74 -16.12 -22.53 -29.79
N LEU A 75 -15.27 -22.65 -30.80
CA LEU A 75 -15.61 -23.18 -32.12
C LEU A 75 -15.37 -24.69 -32.09
N TYR A 76 -16.36 -25.50 -32.44
CA TYR A 76 -16.33 -26.92 -32.08
C TYR A 76 -17.06 -27.86 -33.03
N VAL A 77 -16.59 -29.11 -33.08
CA VAL A 77 -17.37 -30.34 -33.28
C VAL A 77 -16.92 -31.28 -32.17
N GLU A 78 -17.76 -31.49 -31.16
CA GLU A 78 -17.42 -32.34 -30.00
C GLU A 78 -18.73 -32.71 -29.28
N GLY A 79 -18.90 -34.00 -29.01
CA GLY A 79 -20.05 -34.54 -28.28
C GLY A 79 -19.93 -34.38 -26.77
N SER A 80 -18.70 -34.43 -26.26
CA SER A 80 -18.32 -34.30 -24.86
C SER A 80 -18.58 -32.89 -24.29
N SER A 81 -18.50 -32.78 -22.97
CA SER A 81 -18.53 -31.50 -22.26
C SER A 81 -17.16 -30.83 -22.34
N LEU A 82 -17.15 -29.59 -22.81
CA LEU A 82 -15.96 -28.73 -22.87
C LEU A 82 -15.91 -27.77 -21.67
N PRO A 83 -14.72 -27.29 -21.27
CA PRO A 83 -14.54 -26.33 -20.18
C PRO A 83 -14.92 -24.89 -20.61
N GLY A 84 -16.08 -24.73 -21.23
CA GLY A 84 -16.63 -23.47 -21.70
C GLY A 84 -17.91 -23.65 -22.54
N PRO A 85 -18.63 -22.57 -22.84
CA PRO A 85 -19.80 -22.63 -23.70
C PRO A 85 -19.41 -23.04 -25.12
N LYS A 86 -20.14 -24.03 -25.68
CA LYS A 86 -19.99 -24.47 -27.07
C LYS A 86 -20.77 -23.50 -27.97
N ASN A 87 -20.11 -22.45 -28.43
CA ASN A 87 -20.76 -21.27 -29.02
C ASN A 87 -20.95 -21.38 -30.54
N THR A 88 -19.96 -21.89 -31.28
CA THR A 88 -19.99 -21.94 -32.74
C THR A 88 -19.75 -23.37 -33.24
N LEU A 89 -20.78 -23.99 -33.80
CA LEU A 89 -20.66 -25.33 -34.40
C LEU A 89 -19.91 -25.24 -35.74
N LEU A 90 -18.84 -26.01 -35.89
CA LEU A 90 -18.09 -26.18 -37.14
C LEU A 90 -18.58 -27.39 -37.93
N THR A 91 -18.02 -27.60 -39.13
CA THR A 91 -18.22 -28.81 -39.93
C THR A 91 -16.94 -29.64 -39.93
N ILE A 92 -17.07 -30.95 -39.67
CA ILE A 92 -15.94 -31.87 -39.80
C ILE A 92 -15.71 -32.19 -41.29
N SER A 93 -14.68 -31.59 -41.88
CA SER A 93 -14.40 -31.71 -43.32
C SER A 93 -12.96 -31.42 -43.72
N ALA A 94 -12.13 -30.95 -42.79
CA ALA A 94 -10.80 -30.45 -43.09
C ALA A 94 -9.73 -31.13 -42.21
N THR A 95 -8.52 -31.23 -42.76
CA THR A 95 -7.30 -31.54 -41.99
C THR A 95 -6.86 -30.29 -41.22
N THR A 96 -6.99 -29.11 -41.84
CA THR A 96 -6.64 -27.82 -41.23
C THR A 96 -7.82 -26.86 -41.17
N TYR A 97 -7.98 -26.20 -40.04
CA TYR A 97 -8.94 -25.13 -39.78
C TYR A 97 -8.19 -23.83 -39.52
N TYR A 98 -8.59 -22.75 -40.17
CA TYR A 98 -7.97 -21.44 -39.99
C TYR A 98 -8.86 -20.52 -39.17
N PHE A 99 -8.26 -19.78 -38.24
CA PHE A 99 -8.95 -18.80 -37.40
C PHE A 99 -8.17 -17.48 -37.40
N ARG A 100 -8.89 -16.35 -37.46
CA ARG A 100 -8.32 -15.01 -37.35
C ARG A 100 -9.15 -14.14 -36.42
N THR A 101 -8.49 -13.34 -35.59
CA THR A 101 -9.16 -12.31 -34.79
C THR A 101 -8.27 -11.09 -34.63
N HIS A 102 -8.89 -9.91 -34.64
CA HIS A 102 -8.23 -8.63 -34.41
C HIS A 102 -8.43 -8.19 -32.96
N PHE A 103 -7.41 -7.59 -32.37
CA PHE A 103 -7.49 -6.96 -31.06
C PHE A 103 -6.73 -5.63 -31.07
N TRP A 104 -7.25 -4.65 -30.32
CA TRP A 104 -6.61 -3.36 -30.14
C TRP A 104 -5.74 -3.37 -28.89
N PHE A 105 -4.49 -2.93 -29.01
CA PHE A 105 -3.59 -2.70 -27.88
C PHE A 105 -3.26 -1.21 -27.80
N ASP A 106 -3.67 -0.56 -26.71
CA ASP A 106 -3.51 0.90 -26.55
C ASP A 106 -2.25 1.31 -25.75
N GLY A 107 -1.49 0.34 -25.24
CA GLY A 107 -0.26 0.57 -24.48
C GLY A 107 1.00 0.65 -25.35
N ASP A 108 2.15 0.93 -24.71
CA ASP A 108 3.46 0.83 -25.36
C ASP A 108 3.91 -0.65 -25.39
N PRO A 109 4.14 -1.25 -26.58
CA PRO A 109 4.60 -2.63 -26.68
C PRO A 109 5.92 -2.90 -25.96
N ASN A 110 6.76 -1.87 -25.76
CA ASN A 110 8.03 -2.01 -25.02
C ASN A 110 7.82 -2.22 -23.51
N GLU A 111 6.62 -1.93 -23.00
CA GLU A 111 6.25 -2.18 -21.60
C GLU A 111 5.76 -3.62 -21.39
N VAL A 112 5.47 -4.37 -22.46
CA VAL A 112 5.04 -5.77 -22.37
C VAL A 112 6.26 -6.69 -22.25
N ALA A 113 6.39 -7.33 -21.10
CA ALA A 113 7.46 -8.30 -20.86
C ALA A 113 7.08 -9.73 -21.27
N GLU A 114 5.79 -10.07 -21.24
CA GLU A 114 5.32 -11.41 -21.57
C GLU A 114 3.94 -11.41 -22.22
N LEU A 115 3.75 -12.24 -23.24
CA LEU A 115 2.44 -12.60 -23.78
C LEU A 115 2.16 -14.06 -23.45
N GLN A 116 1.11 -14.30 -22.68
CA GLN A 116 0.67 -15.64 -22.29
C GLN A 116 -0.59 -16.04 -23.05
N ILE A 117 -0.60 -17.25 -23.58
CA ILE A 117 -1.71 -17.86 -24.30
C ILE A 117 -2.20 -19.07 -23.51
N TYR A 118 -3.52 -19.15 -23.35
CA TYR A 118 -4.20 -20.36 -22.91
C TYR A 118 -5.16 -20.80 -23.99
N THR A 119 -5.26 -22.11 -24.22
CA THR A 119 -6.12 -22.66 -25.25
C THR A 119 -7.08 -23.70 -24.68
N ILE A 120 -8.19 -23.89 -25.37
CA ILE A 120 -8.96 -25.13 -25.36
C ILE A 120 -8.87 -25.63 -26.79
N LEU A 121 -7.93 -26.55 -27.00
CA LEU A 121 -7.44 -26.94 -28.31
C LEU A 121 -7.62 -28.44 -28.50
N ASP A 122 -8.10 -28.81 -29.67
CA ASP A 122 -8.06 -30.18 -30.16
C ASP A 122 -6.81 -30.44 -30.98
N ASP A 123 -6.27 -31.65 -30.90
CA ASP A 123 -5.09 -32.12 -31.61
C ASP A 123 -3.92 -31.13 -31.64
N GLY A 124 -3.64 -30.37 -32.71
CA GLY A 124 -2.47 -29.47 -32.76
C GLY A 124 -2.77 -28.09 -33.34
N ALA A 125 -1.98 -27.07 -32.99
CA ALA A 125 -2.13 -25.73 -33.55
C ALA A 125 -0.79 -25.00 -33.76
N VAL A 126 -0.80 -24.07 -34.72
CA VAL A 126 0.22 -23.04 -34.86
C VAL A 126 -0.41 -21.65 -34.79
N ILE A 127 0.11 -20.81 -33.91
CA ILE A 127 -0.44 -19.49 -33.58
C ILE A 127 0.56 -18.40 -33.96
N TYR A 128 0.09 -17.46 -34.78
CA TYR A 128 0.86 -16.33 -35.29
C TYR A 128 0.29 -15.02 -34.73
N LEU A 129 1.17 -14.17 -34.21
CA LEU A 129 0.89 -12.76 -33.98
C LEU A 129 1.36 -11.99 -35.22
N ASN A 130 0.55 -11.08 -35.76
CA ASN A 130 0.89 -10.11 -36.81
C ASN A 130 1.62 -10.65 -38.06
N GLY A 131 1.36 -11.90 -38.44
CA GLY A 131 1.87 -12.48 -39.70
C GLY A 131 3.33 -12.91 -39.69
N HIS A 132 3.91 -13.12 -38.51
CA HIS A 132 5.29 -13.55 -38.38
C HIS A 132 5.51 -15.01 -38.84
N ASN A 133 6.77 -15.37 -39.06
CA ASN A 133 7.14 -16.66 -39.67
C ASN A 133 7.08 -17.81 -38.65
N ASP A 134 7.10 -19.06 -39.14
CA ASP A 134 6.98 -20.28 -38.33
C ASP A 134 8.00 -20.37 -37.17
N ASN A 135 9.16 -19.72 -37.24
CA ASN A 135 10.13 -19.77 -36.13
C ASN A 135 9.70 -18.92 -34.92
N ASP A 136 8.87 -17.91 -35.14
CA ASP A 136 8.37 -17.01 -34.09
C ASP A 136 6.92 -17.36 -33.68
N ALA A 137 6.32 -18.35 -34.34
CA ALA A 137 4.98 -18.83 -34.05
C ALA A 137 5.00 -19.76 -32.83
N LEU A 138 3.87 -19.81 -32.12
CA LEU A 138 3.68 -20.79 -31.06
C LEU A 138 3.14 -22.09 -31.66
N HIS A 139 3.90 -23.17 -31.53
CA HIS A 139 3.53 -24.51 -31.97
C HIS A 139 3.07 -25.34 -30.77
N ILE A 140 1.87 -25.90 -30.83
CA ILE A 140 1.31 -26.77 -29.80
C ILE A 140 0.94 -28.09 -30.46
N GLY A 141 1.67 -29.17 -30.15
CA GLY A 141 1.42 -30.49 -30.75
C GLY A 141 1.81 -30.59 -32.23
N ILE A 142 2.78 -29.78 -32.66
CA ILE A 142 3.37 -29.75 -34.02
C ILE A 142 4.89 -29.69 -33.87
N ASP A 143 5.58 -30.79 -34.19
CA ASP A 143 7.02 -30.99 -33.92
C ASP A 143 7.92 -30.63 -35.12
N THR A 144 7.35 -30.29 -36.28
CA THR A 144 8.10 -30.04 -37.53
C THR A 144 7.70 -28.74 -38.23
N GLY A 145 8.56 -28.27 -39.15
CA GLY A 145 8.27 -27.17 -40.07
C GLY A 145 8.88 -27.43 -41.46
N PRO A 146 8.72 -26.54 -42.45
CA PRO A 146 7.54 -25.69 -42.66
C PRO A 146 6.28 -26.54 -42.85
N LEU A 147 5.18 -26.09 -42.25
CA LEU A 147 3.93 -26.83 -42.20
C LEU A 147 3.09 -26.61 -43.47
N SER A 148 2.51 -27.68 -44.00
CA SER A 148 1.48 -27.64 -45.04
C SER A 148 0.10 -27.91 -44.44
N HIS A 149 -0.96 -27.39 -45.06
CA HIS A 149 -2.37 -27.63 -44.68
C HIS A 149 -2.83 -29.11 -44.72
N THR A 150 -1.98 -30.01 -45.22
CA THR A 150 -2.25 -31.47 -45.25
C THR A 150 -1.48 -32.23 -44.17
N ASP A 151 -0.60 -31.55 -43.45
CA ASP A 151 0.15 -32.17 -42.36
C ASP A 151 -0.76 -32.34 -41.15
N TYR A 152 -0.53 -33.42 -40.40
CA TYR A 152 -1.32 -33.76 -39.22
C TYR A 152 -0.61 -33.29 -37.95
N ALA A 153 -1.39 -33.15 -36.88
CA ALA A 153 -0.86 -32.95 -35.55
C ALA A 153 -0.10 -34.18 -35.03
N ASP A 154 0.98 -33.93 -34.29
CA ASP A 154 1.83 -34.94 -33.66
C ASP A 154 1.25 -35.46 -32.32
N ARG A 155 0.15 -34.85 -31.85
CA ARG A 155 -0.61 -35.32 -30.68
C ARG A 155 -2.06 -35.57 -31.03
N THR A 156 -2.67 -36.50 -30.29
CA THR A 156 -4.11 -36.78 -30.32
C THR A 156 -4.74 -36.32 -29.01
N VAL A 157 -5.77 -35.49 -29.08
CA VAL A 157 -6.56 -35.05 -27.93
C VAL A 157 -7.95 -35.69 -28.02
N GLY A 158 -8.42 -36.34 -26.94
CA GLY A 158 -9.71 -37.04 -26.97
C GLY A 158 -10.88 -36.25 -26.39
N ASN A 159 -10.63 -35.25 -25.54
CA ASN A 159 -11.61 -34.27 -25.09
C ASN A 159 -10.83 -33.03 -24.65
N ALA A 160 -11.03 -31.92 -25.35
CA ALA A 160 -10.23 -30.72 -25.14
C ALA A 160 -10.42 -30.16 -23.72
N THR A 161 -9.30 -29.91 -23.05
CA THR A 161 -9.23 -29.22 -21.75
C THR A 161 -8.49 -27.90 -21.90
N ARG A 162 -8.54 -27.04 -20.87
CA ARG A 162 -7.76 -25.81 -20.87
C ARG A 162 -6.30 -26.12 -20.61
N GLU A 163 -5.42 -25.64 -21.47
CA GLU A 163 -3.96 -25.80 -21.39
C GLU A 163 -3.24 -24.43 -21.50
N GLY A 164 -1.96 -24.40 -21.10
CA GLY A 164 -1.14 -23.19 -20.96
C GLY A 164 -0.74 -22.87 -19.50
N PRO A 165 -0.08 -21.72 -19.24
CA PRO A 165 0.24 -20.70 -20.22
C PRO A 165 1.36 -21.15 -21.17
N PHE A 166 1.17 -20.85 -22.44
CA PHE A 166 2.23 -20.87 -23.44
C PHE A 166 2.68 -19.44 -23.72
N THR A 167 3.93 -19.25 -24.12
CA THR A 167 4.44 -17.91 -24.42
C THR A 167 4.61 -17.72 -25.92
N ILE A 168 4.32 -16.50 -26.39
CA ILE A 168 4.63 -16.04 -27.75
C ILE A 168 5.50 -14.79 -27.67
N PRO A 169 6.48 -14.58 -28.59
CA PRO A 169 7.35 -13.42 -28.55
C PRO A 169 6.58 -12.08 -28.56
N THR A 170 6.97 -11.16 -27.68
CA THR A 170 6.38 -9.81 -27.59
C THR A 170 6.82 -8.89 -28.72
N ALA A 171 7.92 -9.22 -29.42
CA ALA A 171 8.55 -8.40 -30.46
C ALA A 171 7.63 -8.01 -31.63
N HIS A 172 6.52 -8.73 -31.76
CA HIS A 172 5.58 -8.61 -32.86
C HIS A 172 4.31 -7.85 -32.49
N LEU A 173 4.12 -7.54 -31.20
CA LEU A 173 3.02 -6.71 -30.72
C LEU A 173 3.24 -5.25 -31.13
N VAL A 174 2.19 -4.59 -31.61
CA VAL A 174 2.24 -3.17 -31.99
C VAL A 174 1.20 -2.36 -31.22
N HIS A 175 1.46 -1.06 -31.03
CA HIS A 175 0.43 -0.12 -30.59
C HIS A 175 -0.63 -0.01 -31.71
N GLY A 176 -1.89 -0.19 -31.35
CA GLY A 176 -3.03 -0.19 -32.27
C GLY A 176 -3.56 -1.58 -32.61
N ASP A 177 -3.91 -1.78 -33.87
CA ASP A 177 -4.53 -3.01 -34.37
C ASP A 177 -3.51 -4.15 -34.50
N ASN A 178 -3.83 -5.29 -33.92
CA ASN A 178 -3.05 -6.51 -33.97
C ASN A 178 -3.94 -7.67 -34.41
N VAL A 179 -3.38 -8.66 -35.08
CA VAL A 179 -4.07 -9.88 -35.48
C VAL A 179 -3.44 -11.12 -34.83
N ILE A 180 -4.28 -12.01 -34.32
CA ILE A 180 -3.90 -13.41 -34.07
C ILE A 180 -4.48 -14.25 -35.20
N ALA A 181 -3.60 -15.03 -35.84
CA ALA A 181 -3.95 -15.96 -36.90
C ALA A 181 -3.53 -17.37 -36.46
N VAL A 182 -4.41 -18.36 -36.61
CA VAL A 182 -4.20 -19.72 -36.10
C VAL A 182 -4.59 -20.75 -37.14
N GLU A 183 -3.75 -21.77 -37.29
CA GLU A 183 -4.11 -23.00 -37.99
C GLU A 183 -4.16 -24.15 -36.99
N VAL A 184 -5.31 -24.84 -36.94
CA VAL A 184 -5.52 -26.03 -36.10
C VAL A 184 -5.53 -27.25 -37.01
N HIS A 185 -4.73 -28.25 -36.68
CA HIS A 185 -4.50 -29.46 -37.44
C HIS A 185 -5.04 -30.67 -36.71
N GLN A 186 -5.75 -31.50 -37.45
CA GLN A 186 -6.22 -32.80 -36.97
C GLN A 186 -5.07 -33.80 -36.85
N THR A 187 -5.21 -34.82 -36.00
CA THR A 187 -4.21 -35.87 -35.81
C THR A 187 -4.18 -36.90 -36.94
N ASN A 188 -5.27 -37.03 -37.72
CA ASN A 188 -5.31 -37.88 -38.92
C ASN A 188 -6.54 -37.59 -39.81
N ALA A 189 -6.60 -38.24 -40.98
CA ALA A 189 -7.67 -38.11 -41.99
C ALA A 189 -9.08 -38.51 -41.53
N VAL A 190 -9.21 -39.25 -40.43
CA VAL A 190 -10.48 -39.77 -39.92
C VAL A 190 -10.83 -39.21 -38.53
N SER A 191 -10.18 -38.11 -38.11
CA SER A 191 -10.56 -37.37 -36.91
C SER A 191 -12.04 -36.95 -36.99
N THR A 192 -12.72 -36.97 -35.84
CA THR A 192 -14.19 -36.81 -35.77
C THR A 192 -14.64 -35.53 -35.10
N ASP A 193 -13.70 -34.80 -34.52
CA ASP A 193 -13.88 -33.67 -33.62
C ASP A 193 -12.91 -32.55 -33.97
N ILE A 194 -13.20 -31.35 -33.49
CA ILE A 194 -12.34 -30.17 -33.57
C ILE A 194 -12.75 -29.22 -32.45
N VAL A 195 -11.80 -28.59 -31.78
CA VAL A 195 -12.08 -27.55 -30.77
C VAL A 195 -11.05 -26.45 -30.86
N TRP A 196 -11.52 -25.21 -30.91
CA TRP A 196 -10.69 -24.03 -30.80
C TRP A 196 -11.31 -22.99 -29.86
N GLY A 197 -10.49 -22.53 -28.92
CA GLY A 197 -10.68 -21.34 -28.12
C GLY A 197 -9.35 -20.88 -27.56
N MET A 198 -9.19 -19.58 -27.40
CA MET A 198 -7.94 -18.99 -26.93
C MET A 198 -8.19 -17.76 -26.06
N GLU A 199 -7.45 -17.66 -24.97
CA GLU A 199 -7.26 -16.46 -24.18
C GLU A 199 -5.83 -15.95 -24.38
N LEU A 200 -5.65 -14.66 -24.65
CA LEU A 200 -4.34 -13.99 -24.70
C LEU A 200 -4.25 -12.98 -23.56
N ARG A 201 -3.13 -12.96 -22.84
CA ARG A 201 -2.83 -11.98 -21.79
C ARG A 201 -1.48 -11.34 -22.07
N ALA A 202 -1.42 -10.01 -21.98
CA ALA A 202 -0.16 -9.28 -21.99
C ALA A 202 0.17 -8.82 -20.58
N TYR A 203 1.38 -9.10 -20.14
CA TYR A 203 1.89 -8.71 -18.83
C TYR A 203 3.07 -7.76 -18.97
N GLY A 204 3.09 -6.74 -18.12
CA GLY A 204 4.26 -5.91 -17.91
C GLY A 204 5.42 -6.69 -17.31
N PRO A 205 6.60 -6.07 -17.12
CA PRO A 205 7.70 -6.68 -16.38
C PRO A 205 7.19 -7.19 -15.03
N ALA A 206 7.64 -8.38 -14.64
CA ALA A 206 7.27 -8.97 -13.36
C ALA A 206 7.44 -7.92 -12.25
N THR A 207 6.33 -7.54 -11.64
CA THR A 207 6.28 -6.67 -10.49
C THR A 207 6.01 -7.54 -9.27
N GLY A 208 6.78 -7.33 -8.22
CA GLY A 208 6.68 -8.13 -7.01
C GLY A 208 8.05 -8.36 -6.39
N GLY A 209 8.36 -7.56 -5.38
CA GLY A 209 9.24 -8.01 -4.31
C GLY A 209 8.40 -8.75 -3.27
N ASP A 210 8.99 -9.72 -2.59
CA ASP A 210 8.39 -10.16 -1.34
C ASP A 210 8.38 -8.98 -0.36
N VAL A 211 7.27 -8.79 0.36
CA VAL A 211 7.25 -7.82 1.48
C VAL A 211 7.89 -8.52 2.66
N ALA A 212 9.20 -8.31 2.83
CA ALA A 212 9.97 -8.92 3.90
C ALA A 212 9.49 -8.42 5.27
N LEU A 213 9.19 -9.37 6.17
CA LEU A 213 8.89 -9.08 7.57
C LEU A 213 10.19 -8.94 8.36
N GLN A 214 10.22 -7.98 9.28
CA GLN A 214 11.28 -7.82 10.28
C GLN A 214 10.84 -8.41 11.62
N PRO A 215 11.76 -8.92 12.45
CA PRO A 215 11.42 -9.36 13.80
C PRO A 215 10.65 -8.27 14.58
N GLY A 216 9.54 -8.65 15.21
CA GLY A 216 8.61 -7.73 15.86
C GLY A 216 7.34 -7.44 15.07
N ILE A 217 6.74 -6.28 15.27
CA ILE A 217 5.44 -5.90 14.68
C ILE A 217 5.67 -5.14 13.36
N ASN A 218 5.15 -5.68 12.28
CA ASN A 218 5.22 -5.12 10.93
C ASN A 218 3.87 -4.57 10.53
N ARG A 219 3.78 -3.27 10.27
CA ARG A 219 2.60 -2.69 9.63
C ARG A 219 2.66 -2.89 8.13
N ILE A 220 1.75 -3.69 7.60
CA ILE A 220 1.58 -3.90 6.16
C ILE A 220 0.46 -3.01 5.66
N ILE A 221 0.84 -1.97 4.92
CA ILE A 221 -0.07 -1.01 4.30
C ILE A 221 -0.43 -1.49 2.89
N VAL A 222 -1.72 -1.52 2.59
CA VAL A 222 -2.27 -1.82 1.27
C VAL A 222 -2.97 -0.59 0.74
N GLN A 223 -2.51 -0.08 -0.40
CA GLN A 223 -3.02 1.13 -1.04
C GLN A 223 -3.52 0.81 -2.45
N THR A 224 -4.69 1.32 -2.83
CA THR A 224 -5.24 1.18 -4.19
C THR A 224 -5.30 2.53 -4.89
N PHE A 225 -5.07 2.52 -6.20
CA PHE A 225 -4.94 3.73 -7.00
C PHE A 225 -5.80 3.68 -8.28
N ASP A 226 -6.16 4.85 -8.80
CA ASP A 226 -6.96 4.99 -10.02
C ASP A 226 -6.15 4.98 -11.33
N GLU A 227 -4.83 5.05 -11.25
CA GLU A 227 -3.92 4.90 -12.39
C GLU A 227 -2.95 3.70 -12.19
N PRO A 228 -2.27 3.22 -13.24
CA PRO A 228 -1.27 2.15 -13.15
C PRO A 228 -0.09 2.46 -12.20
N GLY A 229 0.61 1.42 -11.77
CA GLY A 229 1.88 1.56 -11.04
C GLY A 229 1.84 2.29 -9.68
N GLY A 230 0.67 2.40 -9.04
CA GLY A 230 0.51 3.16 -7.80
C GLY A 230 0.52 4.68 -7.98
N THR A 231 0.17 5.17 -9.17
CA THR A 231 0.13 6.60 -9.50
C THR A 231 -1.31 7.14 -9.50
N GLY A 232 -1.50 8.43 -9.73
CA GLY A 232 -2.83 9.04 -9.68
C GLY A 232 -3.31 9.30 -8.25
N ASN A 233 -4.62 9.24 -8.04
CA ASN A 233 -5.22 9.43 -6.73
C ASN A 233 -5.20 8.10 -5.95
N GLU A 234 -4.76 8.17 -4.70
CA GLU A 234 -5.02 7.09 -3.76
C GLU A 234 -6.54 7.00 -3.51
N LEU A 235 -7.11 5.83 -3.81
CA LEU A 235 -8.53 5.55 -3.65
C LEU A 235 -8.86 5.03 -2.25
N GLU A 236 -8.00 4.18 -1.69
CA GLU A 236 -8.16 3.59 -0.37
C GLU A 236 -6.80 3.16 0.17
N SER A 237 -6.59 3.34 1.47
CA SER A 237 -5.45 2.81 2.20
C SER A 237 -5.92 2.11 3.47
N LYS A 238 -5.40 0.92 3.69
CA LYS A 238 -5.65 0.08 4.86
C LYS A 238 -4.35 -0.52 5.35
N TYR A 239 -4.34 -1.00 6.57
CA TYR A 239 -3.20 -1.75 7.08
C TYR A 239 -3.63 -2.96 7.87
N ILE A 240 -2.72 -3.92 7.95
CA ILE A 240 -2.74 -5.04 8.88
C ILE A 240 -1.39 -5.08 9.61
N ASP A 241 -1.43 -5.23 10.93
CA ASP A 241 -0.23 -5.42 11.72
C ASP A 241 0.05 -6.93 11.84
N ILE A 242 1.25 -7.35 11.46
CA ILE A 242 1.73 -8.73 11.50
C ILE A 242 2.87 -8.82 12.50
N TRP A 243 2.68 -9.62 13.54
CA TRP A 243 3.78 -9.97 14.44
C TRP A 243 4.58 -11.13 13.83
N TYR A 244 5.85 -10.86 13.54
CA TYR A 244 6.84 -11.86 13.17
C TYR A 244 7.75 -12.15 14.37
N ASP A 245 7.56 -13.32 14.97
CA ASP A 245 8.41 -13.84 16.04
C ASP A 245 9.42 -14.82 15.43
N ASP A 246 10.69 -14.41 15.40
CA ASP A 246 11.82 -15.23 14.96
C ASP A 246 12.54 -15.93 16.14
N GLY A 247 12.00 -15.79 17.36
CA GLY A 247 12.56 -16.28 18.61
C GLY A 247 13.61 -15.36 19.23
N ASN A 248 13.95 -14.22 18.62
CA ASN A 248 14.82 -13.22 19.23
C ASN A 248 14.05 -12.29 20.16
N ASP A 249 14.69 -11.93 21.26
CA ASP A 249 14.18 -11.00 22.26
C ASP A 249 15.39 -10.35 22.95
N VAL A 250 15.76 -9.15 22.51
CA VAL A 250 17.06 -8.55 22.88
C VAL A 250 16.89 -7.55 24.02
N PRO A 251 17.35 -7.86 25.25
CA PRO A 251 17.13 -6.99 26.39
C PRO A 251 17.98 -5.71 26.31
N ILE A 252 17.37 -4.59 26.69
CA ILE A 252 18.04 -3.29 26.82
C ILE A 252 17.47 -2.54 28.03
N SER A 253 18.35 -1.90 28.81
CA SER A 253 17.98 -1.05 29.95
C SER A 253 19.17 -0.25 30.45
N GLY A 254 18.90 0.69 31.35
CA GLY A 254 19.90 1.48 32.07
C GLY A 254 20.43 2.68 31.30
N THR A 255 21.45 3.31 31.87
CA THR A 255 22.16 4.42 31.23
C THR A 255 23.07 3.93 30.12
N LEU A 256 22.86 4.44 28.90
CA LEU A 256 23.67 4.10 27.75
C LEU A 256 25.10 4.62 27.92
N ALA A 257 26.09 3.73 27.79
CA ALA A 257 27.50 4.06 27.94
C ALA A 257 28.14 4.62 26.65
N THR A 258 27.55 4.31 25.50
CA THR A 258 28.02 4.71 24.17
C THR A 258 26.82 5.03 23.29
N ASN A 259 27.07 5.65 22.13
CA ASN A 259 26.04 5.74 21.09
C ASN A 259 25.53 4.33 20.76
N THR A 260 24.21 4.19 20.68
CA THR A 260 23.54 2.90 20.50
C THR A 260 22.59 3.01 19.32
N ILE A 261 22.61 1.99 18.46
CA ILE A 261 21.71 1.84 17.33
C ILE A 261 20.84 0.62 17.60
N LEU A 262 19.52 0.81 17.55
CA LEU A 262 18.53 -0.26 17.58
C LEU A 262 17.97 -0.40 16.17
N ASP A 263 18.28 -1.51 15.52
CA ASP A 263 17.76 -1.86 14.20
C ASP A 263 16.73 -2.98 14.27
N ALA A 264 15.91 -3.09 13.23
CA ALA A 264 14.82 -4.06 13.18
C ALA A 264 15.32 -5.50 13.05
N ALA A 265 16.43 -5.72 12.31
CA ALA A 265 16.98 -7.04 12.03
C ALA A 265 17.61 -7.69 13.27
N SER A 266 18.05 -6.89 14.23
CA SER A 266 18.62 -7.32 15.51
C SER A 266 17.60 -7.32 16.65
N GLY A 267 16.37 -6.87 16.39
CA GLY A 267 15.27 -6.85 17.36
C GLY A 267 14.43 -8.15 17.36
N PRO A 268 13.20 -8.11 17.89
CA PRO A 268 12.63 -7.01 18.66
C PRO A 268 13.44 -6.72 19.94
N TRP A 269 13.40 -5.46 20.38
CA TRP A 269 14.14 -5.01 21.56
C TRP A 269 13.24 -5.02 22.79
N HIS A 270 13.67 -5.71 23.84
CA HIS A 270 12.93 -5.83 25.10
C HIS A 270 13.46 -4.84 26.13
N VAL A 271 12.67 -3.84 26.46
CA VAL A 271 13.03 -2.83 27.44
C VAL A 271 12.66 -3.34 28.83
N THR A 272 13.67 -3.84 29.55
CA THR A 272 13.51 -4.48 30.87
C THR A 272 13.65 -3.50 32.05
N GLY A 273 13.92 -2.24 31.74
CA GLY A 273 14.13 -1.13 32.67
C GLY A 273 14.40 0.15 31.90
N ASP A 274 14.27 1.31 32.55
CA ASP A 274 14.42 2.61 31.89
C ASP A 274 15.68 2.72 31.04
N ILE A 275 15.52 3.21 29.81
CA ILE A 275 16.64 3.59 28.96
C ILE A 275 16.95 5.07 29.25
N ILE A 276 18.15 5.33 29.73
CA ILE A 276 18.62 6.69 30.00
C ILE A 276 19.66 7.06 28.94
N VAL A 277 19.40 8.14 28.19
CA VAL A 277 20.32 8.71 27.20
C VAL A 277 21.03 9.91 27.81
N PRO A 278 22.28 9.76 28.30
CA PRO A 278 22.98 10.83 29.01
C PRO A 278 23.64 11.82 28.05
N THR A 279 24.25 12.87 28.61
CA THR A 279 25.00 13.90 27.87
C THR A 279 26.01 13.30 26.90
N GLY A 280 25.98 13.76 25.64
CA GLY A 280 26.93 13.37 24.60
C GLY A 280 26.66 12.00 23.96
N ILE A 281 25.61 11.30 24.40
CA ILE A 281 25.21 10.01 23.84
C ILE A 281 23.97 10.18 22.94
N THR A 282 23.97 9.47 21.82
CA THR A 282 22.83 9.34 20.92
C THR A 282 22.27 7.92 20.94
N LEU A 283 20.96 7.79 21.19
CA LEU A 283 20.19 6.60 20.89
C LEU A 283 19.54 6.78 19.50
N THR A 284 19.82 5.85 18.59
CA THR A 284 19.19 5.82 17.26
C THR A 284 18.28 4.60 17.15
N ILE A 285 17.01 4.80 16.81
CA ILE A 285 16.04 3.74 16.53
C ILE A 285 15.74 3.80 15.03
N GLN A 286 16.10 2.74 14.30
CA GLN A 286 16.00 2.71 12.84
C GLN A 286 14.59 2.31 12.35
N PRO A 287 14.25 2.55 11.07
CA PRO A 287 12.97 2.14 10.50
C PRO A 287 12.62 0.67 10.72
N GLY A 288 11.34 0.41 11.00
CA GLY A 288 10.78 -0.92 11.22
C GLY A 288 11.09 -1.56 12.58
N THR A 289 11.86 -0.88 13.43
CA THR A 289 12.26 -1.42 14.73
C THR A 289 11.07 -1.48 15.69
N THR A 290 10.90 -2.62 16.38
CA THR A 290 9.94 -2.77 17.48
C THR A 290 10.65 -2.78 18.83
N LEU A 291 10.19 -1.95 19.77
CA LEU A 291 10.57 -1.99 21.19
C LEU A 291 9.35 -2.43 22.01
N PHE A 292 9.54 -3.48 22.81
CA PHE A 292 8.57 -3.97 23.79
C PHE A 292 8.96 -3.54 25.20
N PHE A 293 8.13 -2.73 25.85
CA PHE A 293 8.41 -2.19 27.18
C PHE A 293 7.73 -2.98 28.29
N GLU A 294 8.48 -3.32 29.34
CA GLU A 294 7.91 -3.80 30.59
C GLU A 294 7.11 -2.67 31.29
N PRO A 295 6.12 -2.99 32.13
CA PRO A 295 5.40 -2.00 32.92
C PRO A 295 6.34 -1.14 33.77
N GLY A 296 6.10 0.18 33.80
CA GLY A 296 6.93 1.11 34.57
C GLY A 296 8.33 1.35 33.99
N THR A 297 8.53 1.10 32.70
CA THR A 297 9.78 1.40 32.00
C THR A 297 9.56 2.45 30.92
N GLY A 298 10.55 3.29 30.66
CA GLY A 298 10.45 4.33 29.63
C GLY A 298 11.79 4.71 29.00
N ILE A 299 11.76 5.78 28.20
CA ILE A 299 12.98 6.41 27.67
C ILE A 299 13.11 7.79 28.29
N THR A 300 14.23 8.08 28.93
CA THR A 300 14.58 9.42 29.41
C THR A 300 15.81 9.95 28.68
N VAL A 301 15.64 11.04 27.94
CA VAL A 301 16.72 11.77 27.29
C VAL A 301 17.11 12.95 28.18
N GLN A 302 18.29 12.87 28.79
CA GLN A 302 18.79 13.88 29.72
C GLN A 302 19.46 15.04 28.97
N THR A 303 19.82 16.10 29.71
CA THR A 303 20.55 17.26 29.19
C THR A 303 21.73 16.87 28.31
N GLY A 304 21.70 17.31 27.06
CA GLY A 304 22.75 17.04 26.07
C GLY A 304 22.79 15.61 25.51
N GLY A 305 21.88 14.72 25.91
CA GLY A 305 21.61 13.45 25.25
C GLY A 305 20.72 13.64 24.02
N ARG A 306 20.71 12.67 23.10
CA ARG A 306 19.96 12.76 21.85
C ARG A 306 19.21 11.47 21.53
N LEU A 307 17.93 11.57 21.19
CA LEU A 307 17.14 10.47 20.62
C LEU A 307 16.80 10.77 19.16
N VAL A 308 17.16 9.85 18.27
CA VAL A 308 16.76 9.86 16.86
C VAL A 308 15.96 8.60 16.58
N ALA A 309 14.64 8.71 16.58
CA ALA A 309 13.75 7.64 16.18
C ALA A 309 13.04 8.06 14.89
N GLU A 310 13.56 7.62 13.74
CA GLU A 310 13.06 8.01 12.42
C GLU A 310 12.72 6.77 11.60
N GLY A 311 11.42 6.42 11.57
CA GLY A 311 10.87 5.42 10.68
C GLY A 311 10.58 5.96 9.28
N THR A 312 9.89 5.15 8.49
CA THR A 312 9.32 5.57 7.19
C THR A 312 7.84 5.21 7.14
N GLN A 313 7.13 5.69 6.11
CA GLN A 313 5.73 5.35 5.89
C GLN A 313 5.47 3.84 5.90
N TYR A 314 6.37 3.05 5.30
CA TYR A 314 6.24 1.59 5.17
C TYR A 314 7.03 0.79 6.21
N GLN A 315 7.89 1.46 6.98
CA GLN A 315 8.70 0.85 8.05
C GLN A 315 8.63 1.76 9.28
N ARG A 316 7.42 1.90 9.82
CA ARG A 316 7.17 2.67 11.04
C ARG A 316 7.87 2.01 12.22
N ILE A 317 8.34 2.82 13.16
CA ILE A 317 8.87 2.32 14.44
C ILE A 317 7.70 2.01 15.35
N ARG A 318 7.77 0.90 16.08
CA ARG A 318 6.75 0.48 17.03
C ARG A 318 7.30 0.57 18.45
N LEU A 319 6.72 1.44 19.27
CA LEU A 319 7.01 1.53 20.70
C LEU A 319 5.75 1.07 21.44
N THR A 320 5.78 -0.09 22.06
CA THR A 320 4.58 -0.66 22.69
C THR A 320 4.93 -1.50 23.91
N ARG A 321 3.97 -1.76 24.79
CA ARG A 321 4.19 -2.64 25.94
C ARG A 321 4.44 -4.09 25.50
N VAL A 322 5.09 -4.89 26.33
CA VAL A 322 5.21 -6.34 26.12
C VAL A 322 3.83 -6.98 25.90
N PRO A 323 3.67 -7.92 24.93
CA PRO A 323 2.36 -8.50 24.58
C PRO A 323 1.67 -9.24 25.73
N SER A 324 2.44 -9.70 26.73
CA SER A 324 1.95 -10.40 27.91
C SER A 324 1.33 -9.48 28.98
N SER A 325 1.46 -8.16 28.83
CA SER A 325 1.01 -7.16 29.81
C SER A 325 -0.20 -6.38 29.33
N THR A 326 -1.04 -5.99 30.29
CA THR A 326 -2.12 -5.01 30.11
C THR A 326 -1.84 -3.67 30.80
N SER A 327 -0.72 -3.55 31.52
CA SER A 327 -0.27 -2.30 32.13
C SER A 327 0.46 -1.44 31.10
N PRO A 328 0.32 -0.11 31.16
CA PRO A 328 1.10 0.78 30.31
C PRO A 328 2.58 0.77 30.69
N TRP A 329 3.42 1.21 29.76
CA TRP A 329 4.79 1.62 30.01
C TRP A 329 4.85 3.15 30.20
N ASP A 330 5.98 3.67 30.63
CA ASP A 330 6.07 5.06 31.13
C ASP A 330 6.12 6.12 30.03
N GLY A 331 6.38 5.74 28.77
CA GLY A 331 6.48 6.70 27.67
C GLY A 331 7.88 7.29 27.49
N VAL A 332 7.93 8.43 26.79
CA VAL A 332 9.19 9.09 26.40
C VAL A 332 9.29 10.47 27.05
N LYS A 333 10.37 10.72 27.78
CA LYS A 333 10.68 11.99 28.43
C LYS A 333 11.95 12.62 27.86
N PHE A 334 11.86 13.91 27.52
CA PHE A 334 12.98 14.79 27.22
C PHE A 334 13.15 15.82 28.33
N ASP A 335 14.33 15.85 28.94
CA ASP A 335 14.62 16.67 30.11
C ASP A 335 15.84 17.57 29.85
N HIS A 336 15.56 18.84 29.53
CA HIS A 336 16.55 19.88 29.29
C HIS A 336 17.56 19.57 28.16
N THR A 337 17.14 18.92 27.08
CA THR A 337 18.02 18.65 25.92
C THR A 337 17.65 19.44 24.68
N LEU A 338 18.57 20.31 24.24
CA LEU A 338 18.45 21.08 23.00
C LEU A 338 19.14 20.41 21.80
N GLN A 339 19.50 19.13 21.92
CA GLN A 339 19.96 18.34 20.77
C GLN A 339 18.84 18.22 19.73
N ASP A 340 19.20 17.87 18.49
CA ASP A 340 18.22 17.59 17.43
C ASP A 340 17.56 16.22 17.67
N ASN A 341 16.55 16.18 18.55
CA ASN A 341 15.78 14.98 18.86
C ASN A 341 14.62 14.80 17.89
N ARG A 342 14.31 13.55 17.52
CA ARG A 342 13.33 13.25 16.49
C ARG A 342 12.48 12.04 16.84
N LEU A 343 11.16 12.19 16.66
CA LEU A 343 10.14 11.16 16.73
C LEU A 343 9.35 11.18 15.42
N CYS A 344 9.81 10.42 14.43
CA CYS A 344 9.25 10.43 13.07
C CYS A 344 8.75 9.05 12.64
N TYR A 345 7.53 8.98 12.09
CA TYR A 345 6.90 7.72 11.66
C TYR A 345 6.87 6.64 12.74
N ILE A 346 6.32 7.00 13.92
CA ILE A 346 6.24 6.13 15.09
C ILE A 346 4.79 5.83 15.43
N ASP A 347 4.49 4.55 15.65
CA ASP A 347 3.31 4.14 16.39
C ASP A 347 3.69 3.93 17.85
N HIS A 348 3.34 4.90 18.68
CA HIS A 348 3.64 4.95 20.11
C HIS A 348 2.41 4.48 20.88
N GLU A 349 2.50 3.39 21.62
CA GLU A 349 1.31 2.72 22.12
C GLU A 349 1.36 2.38 23.60
N PHE A 350 0.25 2.63 24.32
CA PHE A 350 0.10 2.31 25.74
C PHE A 350 1.25 2.84 26.62
N GLY A 351 1.90 3.91 26.19
CA GLY A 351 3.09 4.45 26.84
C GLY A 351 2.73 5.66 27.67
N ASP A 352 1.76 5.54 28.57
CA ASP A 352 1.16 6.64 29.33
C ASP A 352 1.14 6.38 30.85
N GLY A 353 2.06 5.54 31.32
CA GLY A 353 2.21 5.15 32.72
C GLY A 353 2.91 6.18 33.61
N GLN A 354 3.74 7.07 33.05
CA GLN A 354 4.50 8.06 33.82
C GLN A 354 3.63 9.25 34.20
N ASP A 355 3.20 9.31 35.47
CA ASP A 355 2.39 10.43 35.97
C ASP A 355 1.20 10.77 35.06
N SER A 356 0.66 9.76 34.36
CA SER A 356 -0.41 9.86 33.35
C SER A 356 -0.06 10.70 32.11
N ARG A 357 1.19 10.62 31.62
CA ARG A 357 1.71 11.37 30.46
C ARG A 357 2.44 10.44 29.50
N SER A 358 2.20 10.60 28.19
CA SER A 358 2.80 9.71 27.20
C SER A 358 4.10 10.22 26.60
N THR A 359 4.14 11.48 26.23
CA THR A 359 5.35 12.16 25.76
C THR A 359 5.53 13.44 26.55
N ASP A 360 6.64 13.55 27.28
CA ASP A 360 6.93 14.67 28.18
C ASP A 360 8.15 15.44 27.66
N VAL A 361 7.94 16.69 27.25
CA VAL A 361 9.00 17.54 26.67
C VAL A 361 9.21 18.76 27.56
N ARG A 362 10.33 18.79 28.29
CA ARG A 362 10.68 19.89 29.20
C ARG A 362 11.98 20.55 28.77
N TYR A 363 11.98 21.86 28.51
CA TYR A 363 13.16 22.66 28.13
C TYR A 363 13.97 22.00 27.00
N SER A 364 13.26 21.41 26.03
CA SER A 364 13.85 20.47 25.06
C SER A 364 13.40 20.73 23.63
N ARG A 365 14.28 20.37 22.68
CA ARG A 365 14.02 20.45 21.25
C ARG A 365 13.65 19.08 20.68
N VAL A 366 12.47 18.97 20.07
CA VAL A 366 11.98 17.72 19.47
C VAL A 366 11.21 18.01 18.18
N LEU A 367 11.53 17.31 17.10
CA LEU A 367 10.67 17.17 15.93
C LEU A 367 9.78 15.95 16.11
N ILE A 368 8.46 16.14 16.06
CA ILE A 368 7.45 15.09 16.05
C ILE A 368 6.77 15.11 14.68
N ASP A 369 6.84 14.01 13.94
CA ASP A 369 6.33 13.96 12.55
C ASP A 369 5.70 12.60 12.25
N ASN A 370 4.49 12.56 11.70
CA ASN A 370 3.81 11.30 11.35
C ASN A 370 3.67 10.32 12.55
N MET A 371 3.41 10.84 13.75
CA MET A 371 3.27 10.05 14.98
C MET A 371 1.81 9.69 15.28
N THR A 372 1.58 8.52 15.88
CA THR A 372 0.28 8.13 16.45
C THR A 372 0.45 7.66 17.89
N TRP A 373 -0.53 7.94 18.75
CA TRP A 373 -0.54 7.51 20.17
C TRP A 373 -1.62 6.45 20.43
N GLY A 374 -1.42 5.23 19.92
CA GLY A 374 -2.41 4.15 20.00
C GLY A 374 -2.66 3.66 21.44
N GLY A 375 -3.92 3.57 21.87
CA GLY A 375 -4.24 3.01 23.19
C GLY A 375 -3.74 3.82 24.39
N THR A 376 -3.25 5.05 24.16
CA THR A 376 -3.02 6.07 25.19
C THR A 376 -4.38 6.61 25.62
N ASN A 377 -4.66 6.61 26.93
CA ASN A 377 -5.95 7.06 27.47
C ASN A 377 -5.83 8.24 28.42
N THR A 378 -4.61 8.67 28.70
CA THR A 378 -4.29 9.85 29.51
C THR A 378 -3.59 10.91 28.66
N MET A 379 -2.88 11.85 29.28
CA MET A 379 -2.28 12.99 28.59
C MET A 379 -1.28 12.50 27.54
N VAL A 380 -1.48 12.91 26.30
CA VAL A 380 -0.67 12.45 25.16
C VAL A 380 0.65 13.21 25.13
N LEU A 381 0.59 14.53 25.28
CA LEU A 381 1.75 15.40 25.15
C LEU A 381 1.75 16.45 26.26
N ASN A 382 2.70 16.33 27.18
CA ASN A 382 2.99 17.35 28.19
C ASN A 382 4.18 18.19 27.73
N ILE A 383 4.03 19.51 27.78
CA ILE A 383 5.05 20.44 27.29
C ILE A 383 5.35 21.54 28.31
N ASP A 384 6.63 21.79 28.57
CA ASP A 384 7.11 22.83 29.49
C ASP A 384 8.32 23.51 28.84
N HIS A 385 8.20 24.78 28.43
CA HIS A 385 9.26 25.52 27.73
C HIS A 385 9.86 24.76 26.50
N PRO A 386 9.06 24.48 25.45
CA PRO A 386 9.47 23.65 24.31
C PRO A 386 10.26 24.38 23.22
N SER A 387 11.00 23.59 22.44
CA SER A 387 11.35 23.90 21.04
C SER A 387 10.82 22.79 20.14
N VAL A 388 9.50 22.73 19.94
CA VAL A 388 8.79 21.61 19.31
C VAL A 388 8.10 22.02 18.02
N ILE A 389 8.31 21.21 16.97
CA ILE A 389 7.43 21.16 15.80
C ILE A 389 6.76 19.78 15.84
N CYS A 390 5.44 19.76 15.90
CA CYS A 390 4.63 18.57 15.80
C CYS A 390 3.77 18.66 14.55
N ARG A 391 3.96 17.74 13.60
CA ARG A 391 3.25 17.79 12.32
C ARG A 391 2.79 16.44 11.83
N ASN A 392 1.77 16.45 10.96
CA ASN A 392 1.22 15.25 10.31
C ASN A 392 0.87 14.12 11.30
N SER A 393 0.58 14.46 12.55
CA SER A 393 0.46 13.49 13.65
C SER A 393 -0.99 13.38 14.11
N VAL A 394 -1.36 12.21 14.64
CA VAL A 394 -2.74 11.89 15.01
C VAL A 394 -2.82 11.63 16.51
N PHE A 395 -3.50 12.54 17.21
CA PHE A 395 -3.80 12.44 18.63
C PHE A 395 -5.11 11.67 18.81
N PRO A 396 -5.15 10.62 19.65
CA PRO A 396 -6.36 9.84 19.90
C PRO A 396 -7.42 10.66 20.65
N SER A 397 -8.67 10.17 20.64
CA SER A 397 -9.67 10.61 21.62
C SER A 397 -9.35 10.01 22.99
N ILE A 398 -9.41 10.82 24.04
CA ILE A 398 -9.17 10.40 25.42
C ILE A 398 -10.26 10.94 26.37
N THR A 399 -10.21 10.52 27.64
CA THR A 399 -11.23 10.87 28.64
C THR A 399 -10.63 11.27 29.97
N GLY A 400 -11.10 12.36 30.58
CA GLY A 400 -10.79 12.72 31.96
C GLY A 400 -9.45 13.43 32.19
N THR A 401 -8.79 13.88 31.12
CA THR A 401 -7.61 14.76 31.14
C THR A 401 -7.49 15.48 29.80
N GLU A 402 -6.77 16.60 29.76
CA GLU A 402 -6.37 17.22 28.49
C GLU A 402 -5.43 16.26 27.72
N PRO A 403 -5.64 16.08 26.40
CA PRO A 403 -4.69 15.38 25.55
C PRO A 403 -3.35 16.10 25.48
N LEU A 404 -3.39 17.43 25.52
CA LEU A 404 -2.22 18.28 25.45
C LEU A 404 -2.32 19.37 26.50
N HIS A 405 -1.33 19.40 27.38
CA HIS A 405 -1.15 20.46 28.36
C HIS A 405 0.23 21.08 28.16
N GLY A 406 0.32 22.41 28.19
CA GLY A 406 1.62 23.04 28.18
C GLY A 406 1.71 24.44 28.80
N VAL A 407 2.96 24.85 29.04
CA VAL A 407 3.28 26.12 29.67
C VAL A 407 4.58 26.68 29.12
N GLY A 408 4.61 28.00 28.94
CA GLY A 408 5.84 28.76 28.78
C GLY A 408 6.39 28.77 27.35
N LEU A 409 6.62 29.96 26.79
CA LEU A 409 7.52 30.17 25.66
C LEU A 409 8.37 31.43 25.89
N THR A 410 9.69 31.29 25.77
CA THR A 410 10.64 32.40 25.99
C THR A 410 11.83 32.34 25.05
N GLY A 411 12.46 33.50 24.80
CA GLY A 411 13.68 33.56 24.00
C GLY A 411 13.49 33.00 22.58
N ASP A 412 14.26 31.97 22.24
CA ASP A 412 14.26 31.30 20.92
C ASP A 412 13.39 30.02 20.89
N GLU A 413 12.57 29.79 21.93
CA GLU A 413 11.63 28.67 22.01
C GLU A 413 10.52 28.77 20.97
N TYR A 414 9.91 27.63 20.63
CA TYR A 414 8.82 27.56 19.66
C TYR A 414 7.93 26.35 19.91
N LEU A 415 6.64 26.51 19.62
CA LEU A 415 5.66 25.44 19.61
C LEU A 415 4.77 25.57 18.38
N ILE A 416 4.89 24.61 17.47
CA ILE A 416 4.18 24.63 16.18
C ILE A 416 3.47 23.30 15.98
N PHE A 417 2.16 23.37 15.72
CA PHE A 417 1.35 22.24 15.29
C PHE A 417 0.91 22.43 13.83
N GLU A 418 1.27 21.50 12.94
CA GLU A 418 0.97 21.60 11.52
C GLU A 418 0.37 20.32 10.93
N GLY A 419 -0.83 20.40 10.34
CA GLY A 419 -1.43 19.25 9.66
C GLY A 419 -1.74 18.07 10.59
N CYS A 420 -1.87 18.32 11.90
CA CYS A 420 -2.23 17.31 12.88
C CYS A 420 -3.75 17.06 12.90
N VAL A 421 -4.13 15.85 13.30
CA VAL A 421 -5.52 15.50 13.61
C VAL A 421 -5.63 15.28 15.10
N PHE A 422 -6.50 16.04 15.73
CA PHE A 422 -6.80 15.91 17.15
C PHE A 422 -8.15 15.22 17.35
N GLY A 423 -8.13 14.12 18.10
CA GLY A 423 -9.32 13.45 18.59
C GLY A 423 -10.13 14.31 19.56
N THR A 424 -11.03 13.67 20.30
CA THR A 424 -11.93 14.33 21.25
C THR A 424 -11.47 14.15 22.69
N ALA A 425 -11.67 15.16 23.54
CA ALA A 425 -11.57 15.05 24.99
C ALA A 425 -12.96 15.14 25.64
N SER A 426 -13.09 14.56 26.83
CA SER A 426 -14.31 14.62 27.65
C SER A 426 -13.96 14.92 29.11
N GLY A 427 -14.92 15.52 29.84
CA GLY A 427 -14.84 15.70 31.29
C GLY A 427 -14.30 17.05 31.76
N TYR A 428 -14.70 18.17 31.14
CA TYR A 428 -14.12 19.50 31.33
C TYR A 428 -12.61 19.53 31.08
N ASN A 429 -12.23 19.10 29.89
CA ASN A 429 -10.83 19.06 29.47
C ASN A 429 -10.79 19.53 28.03
N ASP A 430 -9.90 20.48 27.77
CA ASP A 430 -9.68 21.01 26.45
C ASP A 430 -8.91 20.02 25.60
N ILE A 431 -8.92 20.19 24.28
CA ILE A 431 -8.03 19.39 23.42
C ILE A 431 -6.58 19.85 23.61
N ILE A 432 -6.40 21.15 23.80
CA ILE A 432 -5.12 21.81 24.03
C ILE A 432 -5.35 22.88 25.10
N ASP A 433 -4.71 22.72 26.26
CA ASP A 433 -4.55 23.75 27.28
C ASP A 433 -3.11 24.26 27.22
N PHE A 434 -2.93 25.56 26.94
CA PHE A 434 -1.61 26.17 26.91
C PHE A 434 -1.59 27.59 27.48
N ARG A 435 -0.58 27.89 28.32
CA ARG A 435 -0.41 29.21 28.93
C ARG A 435 1.01 29.78 28.93
N ASP A 436 1.12 31.04 29.37
CA ASP A 436 2.39 31.75 29.63
C ASP A 436 3.30 31.97 28.40
N ALA A 437 2.77 32.58 27.33
CA ALA A 437 3.56 32.95 26.15
C ALA A 437 3.09 34.28 25.57
N GLN A 438 3.89 35.35 25.60
CA GLN A 438 3.40 36.70 25.29
C GLN A 438 4.26 37.39 24.22
N ARG A 439 3.62 38.12 23.30
CA ARG A 439 4.35 39.06 22.42
C ARG A 439 5.01 40.16 23.26
N PRO A 440 6.18 40.67 22.84
CA PRO A 440 6.90 40.41 21.58
C PRO A 440 7.74 39.12 21.57
N GLY A 441 7.59 38.24 22.56
CA GLY A 441 8.22 36.92 22.62
C GLY A 441 7.60 35.89 21.67
N PRO A 442 8.09 34.64 21.71
CA PRO A 442 7.54 33.53 20.95
C PRO A 442 6.09 33.20 21.36
N ILE A 443 5.34 32.69 20.39
CA ILE A 443 3.92 32.35 20.51
C ILE A 443 3.67 30.93 20.02
N VAL A 444 2.59 30.31 20.48
CA VAL A 444 2.14 29.01 19.96
C VAL A 444 1.45 29.19 18.60
N GLN A 445 1.69 28.25 17.69
CA GLN A 445 1.23 28.34 16.31
C GLN A 445 0.51 27.06 15.87
N PHE A 446 -0.63 27.22 15.19
CA PHE A 446 -1.47 26.13 14.70
C PHE A 446 -1.79 26.34 13.21
N TYR A 447 -1.32 25.43 12.36
CA TYR A 447 -1.48 25.48 10.91
C TYR A 447 -2.19 24.25 10.37
N ASN A 448 -3.30 24.45 9.65
CA ASN A 448 -3.94 23.40 8.85
C ASN A 448 -4.30 22.10 9.64
N ASN A 449 -4.57 22.22 10.94
CA ASN A 449 -4.93 21.08 11.78
C ASN A 449 -6.43 20.78 11.69
N THR A 450 -6.82 19.56 12.06
CA THR A 450 -8.22 19.14 12.16
C THR A 450 -8.54 18.73 13.59
N PHE A 451 -9.51 19.40 14.22
CA PHE A 451 -10.01 19.10 15.56
C PHE A 451 -11.39 18.44 15.46
N LEU A 452 -11.50 17.18 15.87
CA LEU A 452 -12.69 16.35 15.64
C LEU A 452 -13.87 16.65 16.58
N GLY A 453 -13.61 17.37 17.68
CA GLY A 453 -14.62 17.86 18.63
C GLY A 453 -14.20 17.68 20.08
N GLY A 454 -15.11 17.98 21.00
CA GLY A 454 -14.81 17.96 22.42
C GLY A 454 -16.01 18.36 23.27
N GLY A 455 -15.96 17.97 24.55
CA GLY A 455 -16.95 18.39 25.55
C GLY A 455 -16.66 19.74 26.19
N ASP A 456 -15.44 20.26 25.99
CA ASP A 456 -14.93 21.57 26.43
C ASP A 456 -14.25 22.30 25.25
N ASP A 457 -13.25 23.15 25.47
CA ASP A 457 -12.65 23.96 24.41
C ASP A 457 -11.68 23.15 23.51
N GLY A 458 -11.58 23.56 22.25
CA GLY A 458 -10.63 22.99 21.30
C GLY A 458 -9.23 23.43 21.65
N VAL A 459 -8.99 24.72 21.48
CA VAL A 459 -7.72 25.34 21.86
C VAL A 459 -8.02 26.36 22.94
N ASP A 460 -7.62 26.09 24.18
CA ASP A 460 -7.63 27.05 25.27
C ASP A 460 -6.23 27.65 25.46
N ILE A 461 -6.14 28.96 25.27
CA ILE A 461 -4.88 29.73 25.32
C ILE A 461 -4.96 30.75 26.45
N ASP A 462 -4.81 30.27 27.67
CA ASP A 462 -4.87 31.04 28.91
C ASP A 462 -3.62 31.91 29.08
N SER A 463 -3.73 33.25 29.00
CA SER A 463 -2.57 34.18 29.09
C SER A 463 -1.43 33.93 28.10
N ALA A 464 -1.69 33.20 27.03
CA ALA A 464 -0.76 32.98 25.93
C ALA A 464 -1.26 33.64 24.64
N ASP A 465 -0.33 34.06 23.81
CA ASP A 465 -0.56 34.60 22.49
C ASP A 465 -0.45 33.46 21.47
N ALA A 466 -1.30 33.50 20.44
CA ALA A 466 -1.35 32.45 19.43
C ALA A 466 -1.53 32.97 18.01
N HIS A 467 -1.09 32.15 17.05
CA HIS A 467 -1.44 32.26 15.63
C HIS A 467 -2.14 30.99 15.17
N ILE A 468 -3.36 31.11 14.65
CA ILE A 468 -4.24 30.00 14.30
C ILE A 468 -4.70 30.19 12.85
N GLU A 469 -4.21 29.38 11.93
CA GLU A 469 -4.46 29.56 10.49
C GLU A 469 -4.83 28.25 9.79
N GLY A 470 -5.91 28.28 9.00
CA GLY A 470 -6.31 27.16 8.14
C GLY A 470 -6.84 25.91 8.87
N ASN A 471 -7.08 26.01 10.18
CA ASN A 471 -7.55 24.88 11.00
C ASN A 471 -9.05 24.61 10.82
N VAL A 472 -9.45 23.35 10.92
CA VAL A 472 -10.84 22.89 10.88
C VAL A 472 -11.27 22.44 12.26
N PHE A 473 -12.32 23.06 12.80
CA PHE A 473 -12.95 22.68 14.08
C PHE A 473 -14.35 22.15 13.85
N MET A 474 -14.68 20.99 14.39
CA MET A 474 -16.01 20.37 14.27
C MET A 474 -16.48 19.80 15.61
N ASN A 475 -17.79 19.73 15.83
CA ASN A 475 -18.43 18.99 16.93
C ASN A 475 -18.02 19.35 18.37
N PHE A 476 -17.75 20.62 18.66
CA PHE A 476 -17.58 21.12 20.03
C PHE A 476 -18.96 21.39 20.66
N HIS A 477 -19.29 20.63 21.71
CA HIS A 477 -20.61 20.65 22.34
C HIS A 477 -20.49 20.55 23.86
N GLY A 478 -20.91 21.61 24.56
CA GLY A 478 -20.77 21.70 26.02
C GLY A 478 -21.47 20.57 26.77
N GLY A 479 -20.73 19.91 27.66
CA GLY A 479 -21.14 18.74 28.46
C GLY A 479 -22.19 18.99 29.57
N GLY A 480 -22.89 20.13 29.55
CA GLY A 480 -24.08 20.37 30.37
C GLY A 480 -23.87 20.92 31.79
N GLY A 481 -22.65 21.24 32.23
CA GLY A 481 -22.44 21.90 33.53
C GLY A 481 -21.62 23.18 33.43
N GLY A 482 -22.31 24.27 33.13
CA GLY A 482 -21.84 25.64 33.40
C GLY A 482 -20.67 26.17 32.55
N GLY A 483 -19.78 25.32 32.05
CA GLY A 483 -18.68 25.66 31.14
C GLY A 483 -19.12 25.82 29.69
N THR A 484 -18.26 26.41 28.88
CA THR A 484 -18.44 26.54 27.42
C THR A 484 -17.80 25.36 26.69
N ALA A 485 -17.91 25.33 25.37
CA ALA A 485 -17.18 24.40 24.52
C ALA A 485 -17.01 25.10 23.18
N ASN A 486 -15.88 25.76 23.02
CA ASN A 486 -15.56 26.67 21.93
C ASN A 486 -14.48 26.04 21.07
N ALA A 487 -14.44 26.42 19.79
CA ALA A 487 -13.32 26.03 18.94
C ALA A 487 -11.98 26.60 19.46
N ILE A 488 -12.02 27.85 19.91
CA ILE A 488 -10.89 28.60 20.46
C ILE A 488 -11.43 29.35 21.68
N ALA A 489 -10.78 29.16 22.82
CA ALA A 489 -10.96 29.91 24.04
C ALA A 489 -9.71 30.70 24.37
N THR A 490 -9.92 31.77 25.13
CA THR A 490 -8.87 32.71 25.54
C THR A 490 -9.17 33.14 26.96
N GLY A 491 -8.15 33.28 27.78
CA GLY A 491 -8.29 33.72 29.15
C GLY A 491 -7.48 34.97 29.51
N VAL A 492 -7.61 35.34 30.78
CA VAL A 492 -6.72 36.27 31.47
C VAL A 492 -6.25 35.57 32.72
N GLU A 493 -5.02 35.07 32.71
CA GLU A 493 -4.36 34.56 33.91
C GLU A 493 -3.29 35.56 34.38
N GLY A 494 -3.10 35.69 35.69
CA GLY A 494 -2.08 36.58 36.25
C GLY A 494 -2.26 38.09 35.97
N GLY A 495 -3.33 38.49 35.30
CA GLY A 495 -3.56 39.86 34.82
C GLY A 495 -3.05 40.13 33.40
N GLU A 496 -2.49 39.12 32.73
CA GLU A 496 -2.00 39.20 31.36
C GLU A 496 -3.08 38.74 30.37
N PRO A 497 -3.51 39.59 29.42
CA PRO A 497 -4.48 39.21 28.41
C PRO A 497 -3.85 38.37 27.29
N THR A 498 -4.68 37.61 26.59
CA THR A 498 -4.32 36.84 25.40
C THR A 498 -4.58 37.62 24.10
N GLU A 499 -3.60 37.69 23.19
CA GLU A 499 -3.75 38.17 21.82
C GLU A 499 -3.68 37.02 20.79
N VAL A 500 -4.80 36.75 20.11
CA VAL A 500 -4.89 35.70 19.07
C VAL A 500 -5.03 36.30 17.68
N CYS A 501 -4.25 35.78 16.73
CA CYS A 501 -4.47 35.98 15.29
C CYS A 501 -5.15 34.73 14.71
N VAL A 502 -6.31 34.90 14.08
CA VAL A 502 -7.05 33.82 13.42
C VAL A 502 -7.22 34.14 11.94
N VAL A 503 -6.83 33.20 11.06
CA VAL A 503 -6.83 33.34 9.59
C VAL A 503 -7.58 32.21 8.90
#